data_AF-A0A9E0QGT4-F1
#
_entry.id   AF-A0A9E0QGT4-F1
#
_cell.length_a   1.000
_cell.length_b   1.000
_cell.length_c   1.000
_cell.angle_alpha   90.00
_cell.angle_beta   90.00
_cell.angle_gamma   90.00
#
_symmetry.space_group_name_H-M   'P 1'
#
loop_
_entity.id
_entity.type
_entity.pdbx_description
1 polymer ?
#
loop_
_entity_poly.entity_id
_entity_poly.type
_entity_poly.pdbx_seq_one_letter_code
_entity_poly.pdbx_strand_id
1 'polypeptide(L)' 'MDNKILLIIASILLPPLAVFLKVGAGKDLVINIVLCLFFWVPGIVHALWVSLK' A
#
# COMPACT_ATOMS: atom_id res chain seq x y z
N MET A 1 18.33 -5.77 2.03
CA MET A 1 18.30 -4.29 2.11
C MET A 1 16.93 -3.84 1.66
N ASP A 2 15.95 -3.85 2.57
CA ASP A 2 14.61 -3.34 2.26
C ASP A 2 14.72 -1.82 2.11
N ASN A 3 14.83 -1.36 0.86
CA ASN A 3 14.84 0.06 0.55
C ASN A 3 13.44 0.60 0.88
N LYS A 4 13.23 0.98 2.15
CA LYS A 4 11.98 1.57 2.66
C LYS A 4 11.51 2.72 1.77
N ILE A 5 12.45 3.42 1.15
CA ILE A 5 12.23 4.48 0.16
C ILE A 5 11.46 3.95 -1.07
N LEU A 6 11.81 2.78 -1.61
CA LEU A 6 11.09 2.16 -2.73
C LEU A 6 9.65 1.77 -2.35
N LEU A 7 9.43 1.25 -1.14
CA LEU A 7 8.09 0.93 -0.65
C LEU A 7 7.23 2.18 -0.43
N ILE A 8 7.82 3.28 0.04
CA ILE A 8 7.15 4.58 0.19
C ILE A 8 6.76 5.15 -1.17
N ILE A 9 7.68 5.14 -2.14
CA ILE A 9 7.41 5.60 -3.51
C ILE A 9 6.34 4.72 -4.16
N ALA A 10 6.45 3.39 -4.01
CA ALA A 10 5.44 2.45 -4.50
C ALA A 10 4.08 2.68 -3.82
N SER A 11 4.03 3.01 -2.54
CA SER A 11 2.76 3.26 -1.82
C SER A 11 2.01 4.49 -2.33
N ILE A 12 2.70 5.44 -2.95
CA ILE A 12 2.11 6.65 -3.53
C ILE A 12 1.75 6.43 -5.00
N LEU A 13 2.60 5.75 -5.77
CA LEU A 13 2.39 5.51 -7.20
C LEU A 13 1.37 4.39 -7.47
N LEU A 14 1.50 3.28 -6.74
CA LEU A 14 0.69 2.07 -6.84
C LEU A 14 0.46 1.51 -5.42
N PRO A 15 -0.46 2.12 -4.64
CA PRO A 15 -0.77 1.71 -3.27
C PRO A 15 -0.98 0.19 -3.09
N PRO A 16 -1.81 -0.49 -3.92
CA PRO A 16 -2.04 -1.92 -3.74
C PRO A 16 -0.81 -2.77 -4.06
N LEU A 17 0.09 -2.31 -4.93
CA LEU A 17 1.32 -3.03 -5.24
C LEU A 17 2.31 -2.96 -4.06
N ALA A 18 2.42 -1.81 -3.39
CA ALA A 18 3.26 -1.67 -2.20
C ALA A 18 2.76 -2.55 -1.05
N VAL A 19 1.45 -2.58 -0.83
CA VAL A 19 0.81 -3.47 0.16
C VAL A 19 1.06 -4.93 -0.21
N PHE A 20 0.88 -5.31 -1.48
CA PHE A 20 1.15 -6.67 -1.95
C PHE A 20 2.60 -7.10 -1.69
N LEU A 21 3.57 -6.23 -1.98
CA LEU A 21 4.99 -6.53 -1.77
C LEU A 21 5.36 -6.63 -0.28
N LYS A 22 4.60 -5.98 0.61
CA LYS A 22 4.89 -5.94 2.05
C LYS A 22 4.21 -7.07 2.82
N VAL A 23 2.93 -7.31 2.56
CA VAL A 23 2.08 -8.26 3.31
C VAL A 23 1.51 -9.39 2.44
N GLY A 24 1.73 -9.39 1.13
CA GLY A 24 1.25 -10.41 0.20
C GLY A 24 -0.23 -10.23 -0.20
N ALA A 25 -0.82 -11.29 -0.77
CA ALA A 25 -2.26 -11.37 -1.05
C ALA A 25 -3.04 -11.63 0.25
N GLY A 26 -3.18 -10.61 1.08
CA GLY A 26 -3.91 -10.66 2.33
C GLY A 26 -5.15 -9.76 2.35
N LYS A 27 -5.76 -9.65 3.53
CA LYS A 27 -6.91 -8.78 3.79
C LYS A 27 -6.56 -7.30 3.54
N ASP A 28 -5.35 -6.89 3.87
CA ASP A 28 -4.84 -5.53 3.64
C ASP A 28 -4.79 -5.16 2.15
N LEU A 29 -4.49 -6.11 1.25
CA LEU A 29 -4.55 -5.88 -0.20
C LEU A 29 -5.97 -5.53 -0.65
N VAL A 30 -6.95 -6.33 -0.22
CA VAL A 30 -8.35 -6.15 -0.57
C VAL A 30 -8.87 -4.82 -0.01
N ILE A 31 -8.53 -4.51 1.24
CA ILE A 31 -8.85 -3.21 1.86
C ILE A 31 -8.25 -2.07 1.03
N ASN A 32 -6.98 -2.18 0.65
CA ASN A 32 -6.30 -1.12 -0.10
C ASN A 32 -6.86 -0.93 -1.52
N ILE A 33 -7.28 -2.01 -2.18
CA ILE A 33 -7.98 -1.98 -3.48
C ILE A 33 -9.35 -1.30 -3.34
N VAL A 34 -10.14 -1.67 -2.33
CA VAL A 34 -11.45 -1.04 -2.07
C VAL A 34 -11.28 0.44 -1.72
N LEU A 35 -10.28 0.78 -0.89
CA LEU A 35 -9.97 2.16 -0.57
C LEU A 35 -9.58 2.93 -1.83
N CYS A 36 -8.70 2.41 -2.69
CA CYS A 36 -8.34 3.07 -3.95
C CYS A 36 -9.56 3.30 -4.88
N LEU A 37 -10.54 2.40 -4.87
CA LEU A 37 -11.75 2.51 -5.70
C LEU A 37 -12.75 3.55 -5.18
N PHE A 38 -12.91 3.69 -3.86
CA PHE A 38 -13.82 4.67 -3.27
C PHE A 38 -13.18 6.05 -3.08
N PHE A 39 -11.91 6.10 -2.65
CA PHE A 39 -11.13 7.33 -2.45
C PHE A 39 -9.62 7.04 -2.50
N TRP A 40 -8.91 7.60 -3.47
CA TRP A 40 -7.46 7.35 -3.64
C TRP A 40 -6.61 7.74 -2.42
N VAL A 41 -6.97 8.84 -1.75
CA VAL A 41 -6.24 9.39 -0.59
C VAL A 41 -6.15 8.41 0.59
N PRO A 42 -7.24 7.85 1.13
CA PRO A 42 -7.15 6.85 2.20
C PRO A 42 -6.42 5.58 1.74
N GLY A 43 -6.48 5.21 0.45
CA GLY A 43 -5.68 4.13 -0.12
C GLY A 43 -4.17 4.35 0.07
N ILE A 44 -3.67 5.55 -0.25
CA ILE A 44 -2.26 5.91 -0.01
C ILE A 44 -1.93 5.84 1.49
N VAL A 45 -2.78 6.40 2.35
CA VAL A 45 -2.53 6.43 3.81
C VAL A 45 -2.44 5.01 4.38
N HIS A 46 -3.34 4.12 3.98
CA HIS A 46 -3.30 2.72 4.39
C HIS A 46 -2.06 2.00 3.85
N ALA A 47 -1.68 2.22 2.59
CA ALA A 47 -0.49 1.61 2.00
C ALA A 47 0.81 2.09 2.68
N LEU A 48 0.88 3.38 3.02
CA LEU A 48 1.98 3.93 3.81
C LEU A 48 2.02 3.34 5.22
N TRP A 49 0.87 3.23 5.90
CA TRP A 49 0.79 2.61 7.22
C TRP A 49 1.32 1.18 7.20
N VAL A 50 0.88 0.37 6.23
CA VAL A 50 1.34 -1.02 6.06
C VAL A 50 2.82 -1.08 5.70
N SER A 51 3.32 -0.16 4.87
CA SER A 51 4.73 -0.13 4.47
C SER A 51 5.69 0.34 5.56
N LEU A 52 5.22 1.23 6.44
CA LEU A 52 5.95 1.77 7.60
C LEU A 52 5.89 0.83 8.81
N LYS A 53 4.86 -0.02 8.89
CA LYS A 53 4.73 -1.08 9.87
C LYS A 53 5.76 -2.20 9.62
#